data_AF-A0A7L5DVY5-F1
#
_entry.id   AF-A0A7L5DVY5-F1
#
_cell.length_a   1.000
_cell.length_b   1.000
_cell.length_c   1.000
_cell.angle_alpha   90.00
_cell.angle_beta   90.00
_cell.angle_gamma   90.00
#
_symmetry.space_group_name_H-M   'P 1'
#
loop_
_entity.id
_entity.type
_entity.pdbx_description
1 polymer ?
#
loop_
_entity_poly.entity_id
_entity_poly.type
_entity_poly.pdbx_seq_one_letter_code
_entity_poly.pdbx_strand_id
1 'polypeptide(L)'
;MSSLIKQLDQNDPGDATLRNFRYQFGYGVILLLSALRGERDYVSMWCEQHEDLICERSDSMFDCYQIKTSTPENGHLHLFTDSIKKTIKRFVTLHELFGDAIGNMYIVSNTSFLDTDQADKIARCPGRLLEVVKLTDSISTIEEPFLAAFDKLKNECECDGQSLLNTLKKVDLIIGPGRQSFETDIAQRHIVEIEGCENCTIPTAQNIVSDLILRIFQASSLRIYNPAEHLQSYFSRDETNPRLLEKRIFVEETRSIIKKHITGHFSYLPGSGSLVVADGNRDLTKLAKKLERGGLGDHTMTMQRRALATEQRLLELNTTKPEKLLQLIDQLESVVQAECDEALLEAKYSDGPMGEQMLLSVHKRLRHIADNDPAFVLNERYDTLIGFAGLLTGECKVWWSEKFDINQ
;
A
#
# COMPACT_ATOMS: atom_id res chain seq x y z
N MET A 1 23.81 23.25 -27.74
CA MET A 1 23.29 22.77 -26.44
C MET A 1 22.59 21.43 -26.61
N SER A 2 23.32 20.35 -26.95
CA SER A 2 22.71 19.06 -27.32
C SER A 2 23.60 17.86 -26.97
N SER A 3 24.17 17.83 -25.76
CA SER A 3 24.96 16.67 -25.31
C SER A 3 24.85 16.36 -23.83
N LEU A 4 23.85 16.89 -23.12
CA LEU A 4 23.75 16.79 -21.66
C LEU A 4 22.75 15.73 -21.15
N ILE A 5 22.05 15.00 -22.02
CA ILE A 5 21.07 13.98 -21.62
C ILE A 5 21.47 12.60 -22.19
N LYS A 6 22.68 12.14 -21.87
CA LYS A 6 23.12 10.75 -22.15
C LYS A 6 24.11 10.21 -21.11
N GLN A 7 23.93 10.60 -19.85
CA GLN A 7 24.40 9.79 -18.73
C GLN A 7 23.16 9.49 -17.88
N LEU A 8 22.59 8.30 -18.10
CA LEU A 8 21.79 7.66 -17.06
C LEU A 8 22.77 7.45 -15.90
N ASP A 9 22.60 8.24 -14.85
CA ASP A 9 23.36 8.07 -13.62
C ASP A 9 22.92 6.75 -12.98
N GLN A 10 23.65 5.67 -13.28
CA GLN A 10 23.37 4.34 -12.74
C GLN A 10 23.83 4.19 -11.28
N ASN A 11 24.46 5.23 -10.70
CA ASN A 11 25.10 5.20 -9.40
C ASN A 11 24.71 6.39 -8.51
N ASP A 12 23.48 6.91 -8.60
CA ASP A 12 22.95 7.82 -7.60
C ASP A 12 22.72 7.05 -6.27
N PRO A 13 23.45 7.38 -5.18
CA PRO A 13 23.26 6.74 -3.87
C PRO A 13 21.83 6.90 -3.33
N GLY A 14 21.13 7.97 -3.71
CA GLY A 14 19.73 8.21 -3.37
C GLY A 14 18.80 7.18 -4.00
N ASP A 15 18.93 6.95 -5.31
CA ASP A 15 18.16 5.94 -6.04
C ASP A 15 18.42 4.53 -5.52
N ALA A 16 19.68 4.22 -5.21
CA ALA A 16 20.06 2.94 -4.62
C ALA A 16 19.41 2.71 -3.25
N THR A 17 19.33 3.76 -2.43
CA THR A 17 18.73 3.73 -1.09
C THR A 17 17.21 3.57 -1.17
N LEU A 18 16.54 4.37 -2.00
CA LEU A 18 15.10 4.25 -2.24
C LEU A 18 14.73 2.87 -2.79
N ARG A 19 15.57 2.31 -3.67
CA ARG A 19 15.37 0.95 -4.18
C ARG A 19 15.45 -0.11 -3.07
N ASN A 20 16.32 0.08 -2.08
CA ASN A 20 16.44 -0.88 -0.96
C ASN A 20 15.18 -0.88 -0.09
N PHE A 21 14.66 0.31 0.25
CA PHE A 21 13.37 0.42 0.95
C PHE A 21 12.23 -0.17 0.12
N ARG A 22 12.20 0.11 -1.19
CA ARG A 22 11.18 -0.46 -2.07
C ARG A 22 11.27 -1.99 -2.16
N TYR A 23 12.47 -2.57 -2.13
CA TYR A 23 12.66 -4.02 -2.05
C TYR A 23 12.08 -4.60 -0.75
N GLN A 24 12.33 -3.94 0.39
CA GLN A 24 11.76 -4.31 1.68
C GLN A 24 10.23 -4.32 1.65
N PHE A 25 9.63 -3.27 1.08
CA PHE A 25 8.16 -3.21 0.92
C PHE A 25 7.66 -4.29 -0.03
N GLY A 26 8.36 -4.53 -1.14
CA GLY A 26 8.06 -5.63 -2.07
C GLY A 26 8.07 -6.99 -1.39
N TYR A 27 9.02 -7.24 -0.49
CA TYR A 27 9.02 -8.48 0.29
C TYR A 27 7.85 -8.56 1.27
N GLY A 28 7.44 -7.44 1.87
CA GLY A 28 6.19 -7.39 2.65
C GLY A 28 4.95 -7.74 1.82
N VAL A 29 4.91 -7.34 0.54
CA VAL A 29 3.85 -7.80 -0.38
C VAL A 29 3.88 -9.31 -0.53
N ILE A 30 5.06 -9.92 -0.72
CA ILE A 30 5.19 -11.39 -0.81
C ILE A 30 4.61 -12.08 0.43
N LEU A 31 4.89 -11.57 1.64
CA LEU A 31 4.37 -12.12 2.88
C LEU A 31 2.83 -12.03 2.96
N LEU A 32 2.26 -10.86 2.66
CA LEU A 32 0.81 -10.67 2.64
C LEU A 32 0.12 -11.57 1.59
N LEU A 33 0.71 -11.70 0.41
CA LEU A 33 0.19 -12.59 -0.63
C LEU A 33 0.33 -14.06 -0.26
N SER A 34 1.38 -14.46 0.48
CA SER A 34 1.51 -15.83 0.99
C SER A 34 0.46 -16.16 2.04
N ALA A 35 0.08 -15.18 2.86
CA ALA A 35 -1.00 -15.32 3.81
C ALA A 35 -2.37 -15.49 3.12
N LEU A 36 -2.63 -14.71 2.06
CA LEU A 36 -3.86 -14.85 1.27
C LEU A 36 -3.97 -16.22 0.57
N ARG A 37 -2.85 -16.83 0.20
CA ARG A 37 -2.80 -18.19 -0.36
C ARG A 37 -2.88 -19.29 0.70
N GLY A 38 -2.86 -18.95 1.99
CA GLY A 38 -2.84 -19.92 3.09
C GLY A 38 -1.50 -20.64 3.26
N GLU A 39 -0.42 -20.17 2.62
CA GLU A 39 0.93 -20.72 2.77
C GLU A 39 1.57 -20.32 4.11
N ARG A 40 1.12 -19.17 4.65
CA ARG A 40 1.52 -18.63 5.93
C ARG A 40 0.27 -18.28 6.73
N ASP A 41 0.24 -18.69 7.98
CA ASP A 41 -0.89 -18.41 8.87
C ASP A 41 -0.77 -17.02 9.50
N TYR A 42 -0.78 -15.96 8.67
CA TYR A 42 -0.71 -14.58 9.13
C TYR A 42 -2.08 -13.89 9.11
N VAL A 43 -2.36 -13.13 10.16
CA VAL A 43 -3.58 -12.30 10.27
C VAL A 43 -3.30 -10.83 9.97
N SER A 44 -2.08 -10.37 10.27
CA SER A 44 -1.65 -9.00 9.98
C SER A 44 -0.13 -8.86 9.97
N MET A 45 0.35 -7.75 9.42
CA MET A 45 1.76 -7.38 9.36
C MET A 45 1.95 -5.96 9.92
N TRP A 46 3.03 -5.76 10.66
CA TRP A 46 3.47 -4.49 11.20
C TRP A 46 4.74 -4.05 10.48
N CYS A 47 4.77 -2.77 10.11
CA CYS A 47 5.86 -2.21 9.32
C CYS A 47 6.72 -1.24 10.13
N GLU A 48 8.05 -1.36 10.05
CA GLU A 48 9.00 -0.46 10.74
C GLU A 48 8.76 -0.39 12.26
N GLN A 49 8.66 -1.56 12.90
CA GLN A 49 8.50 -1.73 14.34
C GLN A 49 9.56 -2.72 14.82
N HIS A 50 10.69 -2.22 15.32
CA HIS A 50 11.88 -2.98 15.76
C HIS A 50 12.66 -3.73 14.68
N GLU A 51 11.95 -4.51 13.88
CA GLU A 51 12.47 -5.15 12.67
C GLU A 51 11.83 -4.53 11.43
N ASP A 52 12.38 -4.87 10.27
CA ASP A 52 11.91 -4.35 8.99
C ASP A 52 10.41 -4.69 8.79
N LEU A 53 9.98 -5.91 9.16
CA LEU A 53 8.57 -6.35 9.18
C LEU A 53 8.31 -7.37 10.33
N ILE A 54 7.11 -7.34 10.93
CA ILE A 54 6.65 -8.35 11.90
C ILE A 54 5.27 -8.86 11.50
N CYS A 55 5.11 -10.18 11.36
CA CYS A 55 3.84 -10.81 11.02
C CYS A 55 3.20 -11.47 12.24
N GLU A 56 1.95 -11.11 12.56
CA GLU A 56 1.15 -11.76 13.59
C GLU A 56 0.46 -12.99 13.02
N ARG A 57 0.54 -14.10 13.75
CA ARG A 57 -0.10 -15.37 13.41
C ARG A 57 -1.45 -15.56 14.08
N SER A 58 -2.27 -16.49 13.60
CA SER A 58 -3.57 -16.79 14.21
C SER A 58 -3.44 -17.33 15.65
N ASP A 59 -2.33 -18.02 15.94
CA ASP A 59 -1.97 -18.55 17.27
C ASP A 59 -1.39 -17.50 18.22
N SER A 60 -1.41 -16.21 17.82
CA SER A 60 -0.89 -15.08 18.61
C SER A 60 0.64 -14.99 18.70
N MET A 61 1.38 -15.83 18.00
CA MET A 61 2.82 -15.70 17.88
C MET A 61 3.20 -14.69 16.79
N PHE A 62 4.42 -14.18 16.88
CA PHE A 62 4.96 -13.21 15.91
C PHE A 62 6.18 -13.79 15.19
N ASP A 63 6.15 -13.70 13.87
CA ASP A 63 7.32 -13.98 13.03
C ASP A 63 7.98 -12.65 12.64
N CYS A 64 9.28 -12.53 12.87
CA CYS A 64 10.03 -11.30 12.64
C CYS A 64 10.91 -11.42 11.41
N TYR A 65 10.94 -10.39 10.59
CA TYR A 65 11.66 -10.39 9.31
C TYR A 65 12.64 -9.25 9.25
N GLN A 66 13.86 -9.60 8.90
CA GLN A 66 14.91 -8.65 8.64
C GLN A 66 15.42 -8.80 7.20
N ILE A 67 15.24 -7.76 6.41
CA ILE A 67 15.45 -7.77 4.97
C ILE A 67 16.77 -7.07 4.64
N LYS A 68 17.64 -7.79 3.94
CA LYS A 68 19.00 -7.35 3.61
C LYS A 68 19.21 -7.32 2.11
N THR A 69 19.38 -6.10 1.60
CA THR A 69 19.76 -5.88 0.22
C THR A 69 21.29 -5.83 0.08
N SER A 70 21.83 -6.57 -0.86
CA SER A 70 23.25 -6.49 -1.27
C SER A 70 23.36 -6.44 -2.79
N THR A 71 24.44 -5.86 -3.29
CA THR A 71 24.78 -5.95 -4.72
C THR A 71 25.66 -7.16 -4.97
N PRO A 72 25.65 -7.75 -6.19
CA PRO A 72 26.45 -8.93 -6.51
C PRO A 72 27.96 -8.73 -6.26
N GLU A 73 28.47 -7.50 -6.40
CA GLU A 73 29.90 -7.18 -6.22
C GLU A 73 30.37 -7.34 -4.78
N ASN A 74 29.46 -7.26 -3.80
CA ASN A 74 29.77 -7.46 -2.38
C ASN A 74 29.87 -8.94 -2.00
N GLY A 75 29.56 -9.86 -2.93
CA GLY A 75 29.63 -11.30 -2.71
C GLY A 75 28.56 -11.85 -1.76
N HIS A 76 28.81 -13.07 -1.27
CA HIS A 76 27.87 -13.79 -0.40
C HIS A 76 27.83 -13.22 1.03
N LEU A 77 26.64 -13.22 1.63
CA LEU A 77 26.49 -12.89 3.05
C LEU A 77 26.98 -14.04 3.92
N HIS A 78 27.79 -13.75 4.94
CA HIS A 78 28.31 -14.75 5.87
C HIS A 78 28.13 -14.30 7.32
N LEU A 79 28.38 -15.18 8.30
CA LEU A 79 28.06 -14.93 9.71
C LEU A 79 28.64 -13.61 10.25
N PHE A 80 29.88 -13.33 9.87
CA PHE A 80 30.59 -12.14 10.32
C PHE A 80 30.43 -10.91 9.42
N THR A 81 29.53 -10.94 8.43
CA THR A 81 29.18 -9.73 7.68
C THR A 81 28.43 -8.80 8.64
N ASP A 82 28.77 -7.51 8.66
CA ASP A 82 28.21 -6.57 9.63
C ASP A 82 26.68 -6.52 9.62
N SER A 83 26.06 -6.67 8.45
CA SER A 83 24.61 -6.74 8.31
C SER A 83 24.01 -7.95 9.03
N ILE A 84 24.65 -9.11 8.97
CA ILE A 84 24.22 -10.35 9.64
C ILE A 84 24.45 -10.25 11.15
N LYS A 85 25.65 -9.82 11.58
CA LYS A 85 25.96 -9.64 13.01
C LYS A 85 24.97 -8.70 13.70
N LYS A 86 24.71 -7.54 13.09
CA LYS A 86 23.75 -6.55 13.62
C LYS A 86 22.33 -7.10 13.67
N THR A 87 21.94 -7.92 12.69
CA THR A 87 20.62 -8.58 12.67
C THR A 87 20.49 -9.58 13.80
N ILE A 88 21.46 -10.47 13.99
CA ILE A 88 21.45 -11.45 15.08
C ILE A 88 21.42 -10.73 16.44
N LYS A 89 22.21 -9.67 16.61
CA LYS A 89 22.19 -8.86 17.85
C LYS A 89 20.79 -8.31 18.15
N ARG A 90 20.09 -7.77 17.14
CA ARG A 90 18.72 -7.26 17.31
C ARG A 90 17.74 -8.38 17.64
N PHE A 91 17.85 -9.53 16.98
CA PHE A 91 17.04 -10.71 17.27
C PHE A 91 17.22 -11.21 18.70
N VAL A 92 18.45 -11.20 19.23
CA VAL A 92 18.70 -11.53 20.64
C VAL A 92 17.99 -10.54 21.56
N THR A 93 18.15 -9.23 21.34
CA THR A 93 17.45 -8.21 22.13
C THR A 93 15.93 -8.37 22.05
N LEU A 94 15.39 -8.67 20.86
CA LEU A 94 13.97 -8.87 20.66
C LEU A 94 13.45 -10.10 21.41
N HIS A 95 14.22 -11.20 21.37
CA HIS A 95 13.87 -12.42 22.07
C HIS A 95 13.95 -12.28 23.59
N GLU A 96 14.94 -11.53 24.10
CA GLU A 96 15.05 -11.21 25.52
C GLU A 96 13.86 -10.36 26.02
N LEU A 97 13.34 -9.47 25.18
CA LEU A 97 12.21 -8.61 25.51
C LEU A 97 10.86 -9.33 25.46
N PHE A 98 10.65 -10.21 24.48
CA PHE A 98 9.31 -10.77 24.18
C PHE A 98 9.21 -12.29 24.32
N GLY A 99 10.33 -12.99 24.52
CA GLY A 99 10.38 -14.41 24.84
C GLY A 99 9.59 -15.29 23.87
N ASP A 100 8.66 -16.05 24.43
CA ASP A 100 7.86 -17.06 23.70
C ASP A 100 6.79 -16.45 22.79
N ALA A 101 6.54 -15.14 22.86
CA ALA A 101 5.68 -14.49 21.88
C ALA A 101 6.30 -14.47 20.48
N ILE A 102 7.64 -14.58 20.38
CA ILE A 102 8.33 -14.70 19.10
C ILE A 102 8.35 -16.17 18.64
N GLY A 103 7.71 -16.43 17.51
CA GLY A 103 7.72 -17.72 16.81
C GLY A 103 9.05 -17.95 16.11
N ASN A 104 9.20 -17.36 14.93
CA ASN A 104 10.42 -17.46 14.13
C ASN A 104 11.00 -16.09 13.80
N MET A 105 12.28 -16.08 13.44
CA MET A 105 13.00 -14.89 13.00
C MET A 105 13.69 -15.18 11.67
N TYR A 106 13.47 -14.36 10.66
CA TYR A 106 13.91 -14.62 9.31
C TYR A 106 14.88 -13.55 8.83
N ILE A 107 16.04 -13.98 8.35
CA ILE A 107 16.97 -13.12 7.61
C ILE A 107 16.72 -13.36 6.13
N VAL A 108 16.18 -12.34 5.46
CA VAL A 108 15.85 -12.37 4.04
C VAL A 108 16.91 -11.62 3.26
N SER A 109 17.40 -12.16 2.15
CA SER A 109 18.29 -11.43 1.26
C SER A 109 18.06 -11.70 -0.21
N ASN A 110 18.30 -10.68 -1.06
CA ASN A 110 18.34 -10.83 -2.51
C ASN A 110 19.65 -11.49 -3.02
N THR A 111 20.59 -11.81 -2.12
CA THR A 111 21.87 -12.44 -2.43
C THR A 111 22.02 -13.70 -1.59
N SER A 112 22.69 -14.70 -2.14
CA SER A 112 22.89 -15.96 -1.43
C SER A 112 23.80 -15.82 -0.21
N PHE A 113 23.53 -16.66 0.77
CA PHE A 113 24.38 -16.84 1.93
C PHE A 113 25.56 -17.74 1.55
N LEU A 114 26.70 -17.52 2.20
CA LEU A 114 27.88 -18.36 2.04
C LEU A 114 27.53 -19.78 2.46
N ASP A 115 27.73 -20.72 1.55
CA ASP A 115 27.65 -22.16 1.78
C ASP A 115 28.80 -22.84 1.03
N THR A 116 29.66 -23.55 1.76
CA THR A 116 30.86 -24.18 1.21
C THR A 116 31.35 -25.30 2.13
N ASP A 117 31.94 -26.33 1.53
CA ASP A 117 32.59 -27.44 2.23
C ASP A 117 34.08 -27.15 2.55
N GLN A 118 34.58 -25.94 2.25
CA GLN A 118 35.95 -25.56 2.58
C GLN A 118 36.14 -25.45 4.10
N ALA A 119 36.99 -26.30 4.67
CA ALA A 119 37.19 -26.43 6.11
C ALA A 119 37.56 -25.11 6.82
N ASP A 120 38.29 -24.21 6.14
CA ASP A 120 38.68 -22.90 6.67
C ASP A 120 37.56 -21.86 6.65
N LYS A 121 36.47 -22.11 5.91
CA LYS A 121 35.34 -21.19 5.71
C LYS A 121 34.00 -21.73 6.18
N ILE A 122 33.90 -23.03 6.47
CA ILE A 122 32.65 -23.67 6.88
C ILE A 122 32.04 -23.01 8.13
N ALA A 123 32.89 -22.60 9.08
CA ALA A 123 32.50 -21.86 10.29
C ALA A 123 31.94 -20.45 10.03
N ARG A 124 32.06 -19.92 8.80
CA ARG A 124 31.49 -18.64 8.38
C ARG A 124 30.11 -18.81 7.73
N CYS A 125 29.72 -20.05 7.39
CA CYS A 125 28.48 -20.35 6.70
C CYS A 125 27.30 -20.22 7.68
N PRO A 126 26.38 -19.26 7.48
CA PRO A 126 25.28 -19.04 8.41
C PRO A 126 24.36 -20.25 8.53
N GLY A 127 24.00 -20.87 7.39
CA GLY A 127 23.12 -22.04 7.37
C GLY A 127 23.67 -23.21 8.17
N ARG A 128 24.97 -23.51 8.03
CA ARG A 128 25.62 -24.63 8.73
C ARG A 128 25.64 -24.45 10.24
N LEU A 129 25.90 -23.24 10.73
CA LEU A 129 25.81 -22.96 12.17
C LEU A 129 24.38 -23.13 12.68
N LEU A 130 23.39 -22.62 11.94
CA LEU A 130 21.98 -22.73 12.32
C LEU A 130 21.51 -24.19 12.35
N GLU A 131 21.91 -25.01 11.39
CA GLU A 131 21.65 -26.45 11.38
C GLU A 131 22.18 -27.14 12.64
N VAL A 132 23.44 -26.88 13.00
CA VAL A 132 24.06 -27.42 14.23
C VAL A 132 23.33 -26.97 15.48
N VAL A 133 23.01 -25.68 15.59
CA VAL A 133 22.33 -25.11 16.75
C VAL A 133 20.91 -25.66 16.92
N LYS A 134 20.16 -25.85 15.82
CA LYS A 134 18.81 -26.41 15.85
C LYS A 134 18.76 -27.85 16.36
N LEU A 135 19.81 -28.63 16.11
CA LEU A 135 19.93 -30.02 16.55
C LEU A 135 20.53 -30.17 17.96
N THR A 136 21.01 -29.07 18.54
CA THR A 136 21.79 -29.08 19.79
C THR A 136 20.93 -28.64 20.97
N ASP A 137 20.89 -29.43 22.05
CA ASP A 137 20.15 -29.06 23.27
C ASP A 137 20.93 -28.11 24.20
N SER A 138 22.26 -28.19 24.18
CA SER A 138 23.16 -27.44 25.06
C SER A 138 24.39 -26.94 24.30
N ILE A 139 24.89 -25.76 24.65
CA ILE A 139 26.11 -25.17 24.06
C ILE A 139 27.30 -26.14 24.11
N SER A 140 27.36 -27.00 25.14
CA SER A 140 28.44 -27.98 25.31
C SER A 140 28.50 -29.06 24.23
N THR A 141 27.45 -29.26 23.44
CA THR A 141 27.43 -30.24 22.34
C THR A 141 27.76 -29.62 20.99
N ILE A 142 27.98 -28.29 20.93
CA ILE A 142 28.47 -27.64 19.72
C ILE A 142 29.96 -27.99 19.58
N GLU A 143 30.32 -28.66 18.51
CA GLU A 143 31.71 -29.03 18.20
C GLU A 143 32.42 -27.94 17.37
N GLU A 144 33.75 -28.01 17.33
CA GLU A 144 34.55 -27.19 16.42
C GLU A 144 34.27 -27.58 14.95
N PRO A 145 34.30 -26.63 14.00
CA PRO A 145 34.71 -25.23 14.14
C PRO A 145 33.56 -24.27 14.50
N PHE A 146 32.36 -24.80 14.75
CA PHE A 146 31.15 -24.00 15.00
C PHE A 146 31.10 -23.43 16.42
N LEU A 147 31.72 -24.09 17.40
CA LEU A 147 31.85 -23.57 18.76
C LEU A 147 32.60 -22.24 18.78
N ALA A 148 33.77 -22.16 18.12
CA ALA A 148 34.51 -20.90 18.01
C ALA A 148 33.70 -19.81 17.28
N ALA A 149 32.93 -20.16 16.25
CA ALA A 149 32.06 -19.21 15.55
C ALA A 149 30.91 -18.70 16.45
N PHE A 150 30.31 -19.60 17.22
CA PHE A 150 29.26 -19.29 18.18
C PHE A 150 29.78 -18.35 19.27
N ASP A 151 30.92 -18.66 19.88
CA ASP A 151 31.53 -17.81 20.92
C ASP A 151 31.90 -16.42 20.38
N LYS A 152 32.37 -16.35 19.13
CA LYS A 152 32.63 -15.07 18.48
C LYS A 152 31.35 -14.26 18.27
N LEU A 153 30.25 -14.89 17.82
CA LEU A 153 28.96 -14.21 17.69
C LEU A 153 28.41 -13.76 19.05
N LYS A 154 28.54 -14.59 20.09
CA LYS A 154 28.16 -14.26 21.46
C LYS A 154 28.84 -12.97 21.93
N ASN A 155 30.15 -12.88 21.73
CA ASN A 155 30.92 -11.70 22.10
C ASN A 155 30.51 -10.45 21.30
N GLU A 156 30.25 -10.60 20.00
CA GLU A 156 29.81 -9.50 19.12
C GLU A 156 28.38 -9.03 19.44
N CYS A 157 27.50 -9.94 19.85
CA CYS A 157 26.13 -9.64 20.27
C CYS A 157 26.05 -9.10 21.70
N GLU A 158 27.12 -9.25 22.50
CA GLU A 158 27.18 -8.84 23.91
C GLU A 158 26.07 -9.48 24.77
N CYS A 159 25.81 -10.77 24.55
CA CYS A 159 24.75 -11.52 25.21
C CYS A 159 25.27 -12.80 25.88
N ASP A 160 24.46 -13.44 26.71
CA ASP A 160 24.80 -14.75 27.25
C ASP A 160 24.60 -15.86 26.20
N GLY A 161 25.32 -16.97 26.41
CA GLY A 161 25.30 -18.07 25.45
C GLY A 161 23.94 -18.75 25.32
N GLN A 162 23.13 -18.81 26.39
CA GLN A 162 21.83 -19.47 26.33
C GLN A 162 20.82 -18.62 25.55
N SER A 163 20.83 -17.30 25.75
CA SER A 163 20.00 -16.37 24.99
C SER A 163 20.36 -16.39 23.50
N LEU A 164 21.66 -16.43 23.16
CA LEU A 164 22.08 -16.61 21.76
C LEU A 164 21.61 -17.95 21.19
N LEU A 165 21.80 -19.06 21.91
CA LEU A 165 21.38 -20.40 21.46
C LEU A 165 19.87 -20.44 21.19
N ASN A 166 19.07 -19.99 22.16
CA ASN A 166 17.61 -19.97 22.05
C ASN A 166 17.13 -19.10 20.90
N THR A 167 17.79 -17.97 20.66
CA THR A 167 17.49 -17.07 19.53
C THR A 167 17.84 -17.75 18.20
N LEU A 168 19.06 -18.26 18.05
CA LEU A 168 19.51 -18.90 16.81
C LEU A 168 18.67 -20.13 16.43
N LYS A 169 18.11 -20.87 17.41
CA LYS A 169 17.16 -21.95 17.14
C LYS A 169 15.89 -21.49 16.40
N LYS A 170 15.48 -20.25 16.60
CA LYS A 170 14.32 -19.62 15.94
C LYS A 170 14.69 -18.91 14.64
N VAL A 171 15.97 -18.84 14.28
CA VAL A 171 16.44 -18.12 13.09
C VAL A 171 16.43 -19.01 11.86
N ASP A 172 15.92 -18.45 10.75
CA ASP A 172 15.96 -19.05 9.43
C ASP A 172 16.43 -18.06 8.36
N LEU A 173 16.98 -18.60 7.27
CA LEU A 173 17.54 -17.82 6.17
C LEU A 173 16.67 -18.00 4.93
N ILE A 174 16.33 -16.90 4.27
CA ILE A 174 15.50 -16.92 3.06
C ILE A 174 16.20 -16.14 1.94
N ILE A 175 16.30 -16.76 0.77
CA ILE A 175 16.70 -16.08 -0.46
C ILE A 175 15.45 -15.51 -1.11
N GLY A 176 15.33 -14.19 -1.13
CA GLY A 176 14.25 -13.45 -1.77
C GLY A 176 14.49 -13.27 -3.28
N PRO A 177 13.56 -12.60 -3.98
CA PRO A 177 13.70 -12.31 -5.40
C PRO A 177 14.89 -11.39 -5.69
N GLY A 178 15.27 -11.30 -6.96
CA GLY A 178 16.33 -10.42 -7.41
C GLY A 178 16.00 -8.94 -7.17
N ARG A 179 16.98 -8.15 -6.71
CA ARG A 179 16.80 -6.73 -6.37
C ARG A 179 16.29 -5.87 -7.54
N GLN A 180 16.55 -6.28 -8.78
CA GLN A 180 16.11 -5.55 -9.99
C GLN A 180 14.77 -6.03 -10.54
N SER A 181 14.39 -7.28 -10.27
CA SER A 181 13.22 -7.93 -10.88
C SER A 181 12.06 -8.15 -9.91
N PHE A 182 12.24 -7.86 -8.61
CA PHE A 182 11.28 -8.26 -7.57
C PHE A 182 9.83 -7.86 -7.86
N GLU A 183 9.56 -6.67 -8.39
CA GLU A 183 8.19 -6.24 -8.70
C GLU A 183 7.57 -7.05 -9.83
N THR A 184 8.36 -7.33 -10.86
CA THR A 184 7.96 -8.20 -11.97
C THR A 184 7.75 -9.63 -11.48
N ASP A 185 8.64 -10.13 -10.61
CA ASP A 185 8.52 -11.46 -10.00
C ASP A 185 7.23 -11.56 -9.15
N ILE A 186 6.91 -10.52 -8.36
CA ILE A 186 5.65 -10.44 -7.59
C ILE A 186 4.44 -10.46 -8.52
N ALA A 187 4.42 -9.61 -9.55
CA ALA A 187 3.29 -9.51 -10.48
C ALA A 187 3.06 -10.82 -11.25
N GLN A 188 4.12 -11.50 -11.70
CA GLN A 188 4.01 -12.67 -12.58
C GLN A 188 3.90 -14.00 -11.84
N ARG A 189 4.41 -14.10 -10.60
CA ARG A 189 4.40 -15.36 -9.83
C ARG A 189 3.43 -15.33 -8.67
N HIS A 190 3.37 -14.22 -7.93
CA HIS A 190 2.63 -14.19 -6.67
C HIS A 190 1.19 -13.69 -6.84
N ILE A 191 0.95 -12.71 -7.71
CA ILE A 191 -0.40 -12.16 -7.94
C ILE A 191 -1.29 -13.15 -8.70
N VAL A 192 -0.76 -13.83 -9.72
CA VAL A 192 -1.53 -14.76 -10.56
C VAL A 192 -2.05 -15.99 -9.81
N GLU A 193 -1.45 -16.30 -8.67
CA GLU A 193 -1.84 -17.40 -7.78
C GLU A 193 -2.91 -17.00 -6.74
N ILE A 194 -3.32 -15.72 -6.73
CA ILE A 194 -4.42 -15.26 -5.88
C ILE A 194 -5.75 -15.59 -6.57
N GLU A 195 -6.69 -16.12 -5.80
CA GLU A 195 -8.06 -16.38 -6.27
C GLU A 195 -8.69 -15.12 -6.89
N GLY A 196 -9.12 -15.23 -8.15
CA GLY A 196 -9.69 -14.13 -8.94
C GLY A 196 -8.67 -13.32 -9.75
N CYS A 197 -7.37 -13.60 -9.62
CA CYS A 197 -6.30 -12.98 -10.40
C CYS A 197 -5.75 -13.87 -11.52
N GLU A 198 -6.31 -15.05 -11.77
CA GLU A 198 -5.74 -16.06 -12.67
C GLU A 198 -5.63 -15.54 -14.12
N ASN A 199 -6.54 -14.63 -14.49
CA ASN A 199 -6.59 -13.99 -15.81
C ASN A 199 -6.21 -12.50 -15.78
N CYS A 200 -5.58 -12.03 -14.70
CA CYS A 200 -5.13 -10.64 -14.62
C CYS A 200 -4.17 -10.31 -15.76
N THR A 201 -4.41 -9.19 -16.44
CA THR A 201 -3.45 -8.67 -17.41
C THR A 201 -2.16 -8.26 -16.71
N ILE A 202 -1.03 -8.27 -17.42
CA ILE A 202 0.27 -7.83 -16.87
C ILE A 202 0.17 -6.40 -16.28
N PRO A 203 -0.44 -5.41 -16.95
CA PRO A 203 -0.63 -4.08 -16.37
C PRO A 203 -1.46 -4.09 -15.08
N THR A 204 -2.55 -4.87 -15.03
CA THR A 204 -3.38 -4.98 -13.82
C THR A 204 -2.58 -5.56 -12.66
N ALA A 205 -1.82 -6.63 -12.89
CA ALA A 205 -0.97 -7.23 -11.86
C ALA A 205 0.10 -6.25 -11.36
N GLN A 206 0.73 -5.48 -12.25
CA GLN A 206 1.71 -4.45 -11.89
C GLN A 206 1.11 -3.31 -11.06
N ASN A 207 -0.13 -2.90 -11.38
CA ASN A 207 -0.85 -1.88 -10.61
C ASN A 207 -1.20 -2.39 -9.21
N ILE A 208 -1.67 -3.64 -9.09
CA ILE A 208 -1.90 -4.29 -7.79
C ILE A 208 -0.61 -4.27 -6.95
N VAL A 209 0.52 -4.68 -7.52
CA VAL A 209 1.81 -4.69 -6.82
C VAL A 209 2.20 -3.28 -6.39
N SER A 210 2.01 -2.28 -7.25
CA SER A 210 2.34 -0.89 -6.95
C SER A 210 1.52 -0.34 -5.78
N ASP A 211 0.22 -0.61 -5.75
CA ASP A 211 -0.68 -0.17 -4.68
C ASP A 211 -0.38 -0.89 -3.35
N LEU A 212 -0.07 -2.18 -3.39
CA LEU A 212 0.33 -2.93 -2.20
C LEU A 212 1.66 -2.44 -1.64
N ILE A 213 2.66 -2.18 -2.50
CA ILE A 213 3.93 -1.56 -2.09
C ILE A 213 3.68 -0.18 -1.47
N LEU A 214 2.80 0.63 -2.08
CA LEU A 214 2.48 1.95 -1.58
C LEU A 214 1.80 1.90 -0.21
N ARG A 215 0.88 0.95 0.00
CA ARG A 215 0.22 0.76 1.30
C ARG A 215 1.22 0.40 2.40
N ILE A 216 2.18 -0.47 2.10
CA ILE A 216 3.27 -0.81 3.03
C ILE A 216 4.15 0.41 3.28
N PHE A 217 4.53 1.15 2.23
CA PHE A 217 5.29 2.40 2.38
C PHE A 217 4.57 3.41 3.29
N GLN A 218 3.26 3.57 3.14
CA GLN A 218 2.46 4.45 3.99
C GLN A 218 2.55 4.00 5.46
N ALA A 219 2.34 2.71 5.76
CA ALA A 219 2.53 2.17 7.12
C ALA A 219 3.95 2.39 7.66
N SER A 220 4.97 2.10 6.85
CA SER A 220 6.37 2.24 7.21
C SER A 220 6.76 3.69 7.51
N SER A 221 6.27 4.64 6.72
CA SER A 221 6.66 6.06 6.79
C SER A 221 6.06 6.84 7.97
N LEU A 222 5.06 6.28 8.67
CA LEU A 222 4.45 6.94 9.82
C LEU A 222 5.46 7.15 10.95
N ARG A 223 5.60 8.39 11.40
CA ARG A 223 6.51 8.75 12.50
C ARG A 223 5.81 8.51 13.83
N ILE A 224 6.44 7.70 14.68
CA ILE A 224 5.98 7.47 16.05
C ILE A 224 6.86 8.23 17.03
N TYR A 225 6.23 8.82 18.04
CA TYR A 225 6.91 9.40 19.19
C TYR A 225 6.99 8.32 20.28
N ASN A 226 8.21 7.99 20.73
CA ASN A 226 8.55 6.99 21.76
C ASN A 226 8.28 5.50 21.43
N PRO A 227 9.06 4.85 20.54
CA PRO A 227 8.87 3.44 20.14
C PRO A 227 8.86 2.40 21.28
N ALA A 228 9.55 2.67 22.40
CA ALA A 228 9.76 1.71 23.47
C ALA A 228 8.53 1.45 24.36
N GLU A 229 7.66 2.46 24.57
CA GLU A 229 6.41 2.27 25.34
C GLU A 229 5.36 1.50 24.55
N HIS A 230 5.33 1.71 23.23
CA HIS A 230 4.37 1.11 22.30
C HIS A 230 4.62 -0.39 22.05
N LEU A 231 5.85 -0.85 22.29
CA LEU A 231 6.23 -2.26 22.24
C LEU A 231 5.49 -3.14 23.25
N GLN A 232 5.40 -2.68 24.49
CA GLN A 232 4.77 -3.47 25.55
C GLN A 232 3.26 -3.57 25.31
N SER A 233 2.61 -2.47 24.96
CA SER A 233 1.20 -2.42 24.57
C SER A 233 0.88 -3.33 23.38
N TYR A 234 1.83 -3.47 22.44
CA TYR A 234 1.68 -4.30 21.25
C TYR A 234 1.67 -5.80 21.56
N PHE A 235 2.71 -6.32 22.24
CA PHE A 235 2.76 -7.74 22.60
C PHE A 235 1.74 -8.11 23.70
N SER A 236 1.32 -7.14 24.53
CA SER A 236 0.23 -7.33 25.50
C SER A 236 -1.17 -7.22 24.88
N ARG A 237 -1.28 -6.76 23.62
CA ARG A 237 -2.55 -6.57 22.89
C ARG A 237 -3.48 -5.51 23.47
N ASP A 238 -2.95 -4.62 24.30
CA ASP A 238 -3.69 -3.52 24.91
C ASP A 238 -3.56 -2.21 24.09
N GLU A 239 -2.96 -2.27 22.90
CA GLU A 239 -2.71 -1.08 22.08
C GLU A 239 -3.99 -0.48 21.51
N THR A 240 -4.32 0.72 21.98
CA THR A 240 -5.52 1.48 21.59
C THR A 240 -5.19 2.74 20.78
N ASN A 241 -3.91 3.07 20.61
CA ASN A 241 -3.47 4.27 19.89
C ASN A 241 -3.71 4.11 18.38
N PRO A 242 -4.60 4.91 17.78
CA PRO A 242 -4.93 4.79 16.37
C PRO A 242 -3.73 4.96 15.43
N ARG A 243 -2.75 5.80 15.80
CA ARG A 243 -1.56 6.05 14.96
C ARG A 243 -0.63 4.85 14.86
N LEU A 244 -0.62 3.98 15.88
CA LEU A 244 0.16 2.75 15.85
C LEU A 244 -0.56 1.68 15.03
N LEU A 245 -1.88 1.61 15.17
CA LEU A 245 -2.71 0.73 14.37
C LEU A 245 -2.60 1.04 12.86
N GLU A 246 -2.31 2.29 12.46
CA GLU A 246 -2.05 2.64 11.06
C GLU A 246 -0.76 2.00 10.48
N LYS A 247 0.20 1.60 11.33
CA LYS A 247 1.37 0.82 10.91
C LYS A 247 1.06 -0.66 10.69
N ARG A 248 -0.11 -1.11 11.12
CA ARG A 248 -0.60 -2.48 10.94
C ARG A 248 -1.37 -2.58 9.63
N ILE A 249 -1.15 -3.69 8.94
CA ILE A 249 -1.84 -4.05 7.70
C ILE A 249 -2.48 -5.40 7.93
N PHE A 250 -3.81 -5.46 7.84
CA PHE A 250 -4.53 -6.73 7.94
C PHE A 250 -4.49 -7.47 6.60
N VAL A 251 -4.47 -8.79 6.64
CA VAL A 251 -4.49 -9.61 5.42
C VAL A 251 -5.78 -9.36 4.60
N GLU A 252 -6.92 -9.14 5.27
CA GLU A 252 -8.18 -8.79 4.60
C GLU A 252 -8.16 -7.41 3.92
N GLU A 253 -7.34 -6.47 4.40
CA GLU A 253 -7.11 -5.20 3.71
C GLU A 253 -6.39 -5.44 2.38
N THR A 254 -5.39 -6.32 2.37
CA THR A 254 -4.68 -6.76 1.15
C THR A 254 -5.67 -7.36 0.15
N ARG A 255 -6.56 -8.27 0.61
CA ARG A 255 -7.62 -8.84 -0.21
C ARG A 255 -8.50 -7.77 -0.83
N SER A 256 -8.84 -6.74 -0.06
CA SER A 256 -9.67 -5.62 -0.51
C SER A 256 -8.99 -4.79 -1.60
N ILE A 257 -7.68 -4.52 -1.47
CA ILE A 257 -6.90 -3.83 -2.51
C ILE A 257 -6.89 -4.64 -3.81
N ILE A 258 -6.62 -5.95 -3.76
CA ILE A 258 -6.60 -6.81 -4.94
C ILE A 258 -7.98 -6.85 -5.61
N LYS A 259 -9.05 -7.04 -4.82
CA LYS A 259 -10.43 -7.08 -5.33
C LYS A 259 -10.78 -5.82 -6.11
N LYS A 260 -10.37 -4.63 -5.65
CA LYS A 260 -10.62 -3.37 -6.38
C LYS A 260 -10.09 -3.41 -7.81
N HIS A 261 -8.89 -3.95 -8.01
CA HIS A 261 -8.29 -4.08 -9.34
C HIS A 261 -8.98 -5.15 -10.20
N ILE A 262 -9.39 -6.28 -9.62
CA ILE A 262 -10.05 -7.38 -10.34
C ILE A 262 -11.47 -6.97 -10.77
N THR A 263 -12.23 -6.31 -9.89
CA THR A 263 -13.62 -5.93 -10.17
C THR A 263 -13.71 -4.68 -11.06
N GLY A 264 -12.58 -4.14 -11.54
CA GLY A 264 -12.53 -2.93 -12.37
C GLY A 264 -12.95 -1.66 -11.63
N HIS A 265 -12.73 -1.63 -10.31
CA HIS A 265 -13.15 -0.54 -9.43
C HIS A 265 -12.01 0.43 -9.19
N PHE A 266 -12.21 1.66 -9.64
CA PHE A 266 -11.25 2.76 -9.58
C PHE A 266 -10.99 3.22 -8.14
N SER A 267 -9.73 3.40 -7.77
CA SER A 267 -9.30 4.12 -6.57
C SER A 267 -8.22 5.13 -6.95
N TYR A 268 -8.43 6.40 -6.61
CA TYR A 268 -7.47 7.48 -6.84
C TYR A 268 -6.59 7.74 -5.61
N LEU A 269 -5.32 8.06 -5.84
CA LEU A 269 -4.39 8.57 -4.84
C LEU A 269 -4.54 10.08 -4.68
N PRO A 270 -4.60 10.64 -3.46
CA PRO A 270 -4.86 12.07 -3.28
C PRO A 270 -3.66 12.91 -3.73
N GLY A 271 -3.90 13.78 -4.70
CA GLY A 271 -2.93 14.77 -5.17
C GLY A 271 -3.58 15.79 -6.09
N SER A 272 -4.08 16.88 -5.51
CA SER A 272 -4.39 18.17 -6.17
C SER A 272 -5.32 18.12 -7.39
N GLY A 273 -6.62 17.97 -7.14
CA GLY A 273 -7.73 18.07 -8.11
C GLY A 273 -8.96 17.48 -7.44
N SER A 274 -10.01 18.26 -7.24
CA SER A 274 -10.94 18.02 -6.13
C SER A 274 -11.98 16.93 -6.42
N LEU A 275 -12.11 16.39 -7.64
CA LEU A 275 -13.10 15.34 -7.93
C LEU A 275 -12.57 13.92 -7.67
N VAL A 276 -13.21 13.23 -6.73
CA VAL A 276 -12.99 11.81 -6.44
C VAL A 276 -14.01 11.00 -7.25
N VAL A 277 -13.64 10.67 -8.49
CA VAL A 277 -14.27 9.51 -9.14
C VAL A 277 -13.85 8.30 -8.30
N ALA A 278 -14.77 7.58 -7.68
CA ALA A 278 -14.46 6.37 -6.91
C ALA A 278 -15.71 5.52 -6.82
N ASP A 279 -15.53 4.22 -7.03
CA ASP A 279 -16.46 3.11 -6.80
C ASP A 279 -17.89 3.27 -7.35
N GLY A 280 -18.51 2.19 -7.82
CA GLY A 280 -19.95 2.12 -8.08
C GLY A 280 -20.84 2.30 -6.83
N ASN A 281 -20.35 3.03 -5.84
CA ASN A 281 -20.98 3.41 -4.59
C ASN A 281 -20.56 4.83 -4.16
N ARG A 282 -20.40 5.78 -5.10
CA ARG A 282 -20.71 7.18 -4.78
C ARG A 282 -22.10 7.16 -4.19
N ASP A 283 -22.23 7.68 -2.98
CA ASP A 283 -23.43 7.55 -2.15
C ASP A 283 -24.62 8.19 -2.88
N LEU A 284 -25.25 7.43 -3.78
CA LEU A 284 -26.42 7.85 -4.58
C LEU A 284 -27.55 8.24 -3.62
N THR A 285 -27.49 7.73 -2.39
CA THR A 285 -28.24 8.16 -1.22
C THR A 285 -27.99 9.63 -0.86
N LYS A 286 -26.74 10.13 -0.84
CA LYS A 286 -26.44 11.56 -0.58
C LYS A 286 -26.95 12.45 -1.71
N LEU A 287 -26.77 12.02 -2.96
CA LEU A 287 -27.31 12.73 -4.11
C LEU A 287 -28.85 12.78 -4.01
N ALA A 288 -29.50 11.64 -3.74
CA ALA A 288 -30.95 11.56 -3.58
C ALA A 288 -31.44 12.45 -2.43
N LYS A 289 -30.85 12.34 -1.24
CA LYS A 289 -31.17 13.17 -0.07
C LYS A 289 -31.10 14.67 -0.38
N LYS A 290 -30.09 15.11 -1.14
CA LYS A 290 -29.93 16.54 -1.52
C LYS A 290 -30.94 17.00 -2.56
N LEU A 291 -31.24 16.16 -3.54
CA LEU A 291 -32.26 16.45 -4.54
C LEU A 291 -33.64 16.49 -3.88
N GLU A 292 -33.98 15.53 -3.03
CA GLU A 292 -35.22 15.51 -2.25
C GLU A 292 -35.36 16.77 -1.38
N ARG A 293 -34.29 17.16 -0.67
CA ARG A 293 -34.29 18.40 0.13
C ARG A 293 -34.46 19.66 -0.72
N GLY A 294 -33.99 19.64 -1.96
CA GLY A 294 -34.19 20.69 -2.96
C GLY A 294 -35.57 20.68 -3.63
N GLY A 295 -36.46 19.75 -3.29
CA GLY A 295 -37.77 19.60 -3.96
C GLY A 295 -37.68 18.91 -5.32
N LEU A 296 -36.56 18.26 -5.64
CA LEU A 296 -36.26 17.64 -6.94
C LEU A 296 -36.44 16.12 -6.95
N GLY A 297 -37.32 15.59 -6.09
CA GLY A 297 -37.55 14.14 -5.92
C GLY A 297 -37.80 13.43 -7.26
N ASP A 298 -38.66 14.00 -8.11
CA ASP A 298 -39.04 13.46 -9.42
C ASP A 298 -37.87 13.41 -10.43
N HIS A 299 -36.82 14.21 -10.20
CA HIS A 299 -35.64 14.28 -11.06
C HIS A 299 -34.49 13.38 -10.59
N THR A 300 -34.60 12.79 -9.40
CA THR A 300 -33.54 11.99 -8.76
C THR A 300 -33.05 10.85 -9.65
N MET A 301 -33.95 10.00 -10.12
CA MET A 301 -33.60 8.86 -10.98
C MET A 301 -32.94 9.29 -12.29
N THR A 302 -33.39 10.40 -12.87
CA THR A 302 -32.83 10.93 -14.12
C THR A 302 -31.42 11.48 -13.90
N MET A 303 -31.20 12.22 -12.81
CA MET A 303 -29.90 12.77 -12.46
C MET A 303 -28.89 11.65 -12.12
N GLN A 304 -29.32 10.64 -11.37
CA GLN A 304 -28.49 9.46 -11.07
C GLN A 304 -28.06 8.72 -12.34
N ARG A 305 -28.99 8.46 -13.27
CA ARG A 305 -28.66 7.80 -14.55
C ARG A 305 -27.67 8.60 -15.38
N ARG A 306 -27.81 9.92 -15.42
CA ARG A 306 -26.86 10.79 -16.13
C ARG A 306 -25.50 10.81 -15.45
N ALA A 307 -25.46 10.86 -14.11
CA ALA A 307 -24.22 10.77 -13.35
C ALA A 307 -23.47 9.46 -13.64
N LEU A 308 -24.17 8.32 -13.61
CA LEU A 308 -23.59 7.01 -13.95
C LEU A 308 -23.10 6.95 -15.40
N ALA A 309 -23.86 7.49 -16.36
CA ALA A 309 -23.45 7.51 -17.76
C ALA A 309 -22.22 8.41 -18.01
N THR A 310 -22.13 9.54 -17.32
CA THR A 310 -20.94 10.42 -17.35
C THR A 310 -19.74 9.73 -16.73
N GLU A 311 -19.92 9.04 -15.61
CA GLU A 311 -18.87 8.26 -14.96
C GLU A 311 -18.34 7.15 -15.88
N GLN A 312 -19.24 6.37 -16.50
CA GLN A 312 -18.86 5.36 -17.49
C GLN A 312 -18.05 5.96 -18.65
N ARG A 313 -18.45 7.13 -19.14
CA ARG A 313 -17.71 7.84 -20.21
C ARG A 313 -16.31 8.27 -19.76
N LEU A 314 -16.17 8.78 -18.54
CA LEU A 314 -14.85 9.14 -17.99
C LEU A 314 -13.95 7.90 -17.86
N LEU A 315 -14.52 6.75 -17.50
CA LEU A 315 -13.81 5.47 -17.47
C LEU A 315 -13.35 5.04 -18.88
N GLU A 316 -14.21 5.12 -19.88
CA GLU A 316 -13.87 4.82 -21.28
C GLU A 316 -12.76 5.75 -21.82
N LEU A 317 -12.80 7.04 -21.45
CA LEU A 317 -11.77 8.01 -21.80
C LEU A 317 -10.43 7.73 -21.11
N ASN A 318 -10.44 7.23 -19.88
CA ASN A 318 -9.22 6.81 -19.18
C ASN A 318 -8.53 5.65 -19.91
N THR A 319 -9.30 4.69 -20.40
CA THR A 319 -8.75 3.53 -21.15
C THR A 319 -8.16 3.94 -22.50
N THR A 320 -8.75 4.95 -23.15
CA THR A 320 -8.38 5.31 -24.52
C THR A 320 -7.37 6.46 -24.61
N LYS A 321 -7.41 7.43 -23.67
CA LYS A 321 -6.61 8.68 -23.67
C LYS A 321 -6.35 9.19 -22.23
N PRO A 322 -5.59 8.46 -21.41
CA PRO A 322 -5.38 8.80 -19.99
C PRO A 322 -4.72 10.17 -19.77
N GLU A 323 -3.83 10.59 -20.69
CA GLU A 323 -3.11 11.85 -20.61
C GLU A 323 -4.00 13.10 -20.71
N LYS A 324 -5.22 12.95 -21.26
CA LYS A 324 -6.19 14.05 -21.41
C LYS A 324 -7.25 14.07 -20.33
N LEU A 325 -7.36 13.01 -19.53
CA LEU A 325 -8.45 12.84 -18.57
C LEU A 325 -8.40 13.89 -17.46
N LEU A 326 -7.22 14.13 -16.88
CA LEU A 326 -7.06 15.10 -15.80
C LEU A 326 -7.45 16.51 -16.25
N GLN A 327 -6.94 16.92 -17.42
CA GLN A 327 -7.28 18.21 -18.02
C GLN A 327 -8.80 18.33 -18.29
N LEU A 328 -9.44 17.25 -18.73
CA LEU A 328 -10.88 17.22 -18.95
C LEU A 328 -11.65 17.35 -17.64
N ILE A 329 -11.30 16.59 -16.61
CA ILE A 329 -11.98 16.63 -15.32
C ILE A 329 -11.85 18.03 -14.70
N ASP A 330 -10.65 18.60 -14.68
CA ASP A 330 -10.41 19.92 -14.09
C ASP A 330 -11.22 21.01 -14.82
N GLN A 331 -11.24 20.97 -16.16
CA GLN A 331 -12.00 21.91 -16.97
C GLN A 331 -13.51 21.77 -16.71
N LEU A 332 -14.03 20.54 -16.74
CA LEU A 332 -15.44 20.28 -16.50
C LEU A 332 -15.86 20.65 -15.07
N GLU A 333 -15.01 20.39 -14.08
CA GLU A 333 -15.23 20.79 -12.69
C GLU A 333 -15.36 22.30 -12.58
N SER A 334 -14.37 23.03 -13.10
CA SER A 334 -14.35 24.49 -13.04
C SER A 334 -15.60 25.09 -13.70
N VAL A 335 -15.99 24.59 -14.88
CA VAL A 335 -17.13 25.14 -15.62
C VAL A 335 -18.45 24.77 -14.95
N VAL A 336 -18.66 23.48 -14.67
CA VAL A 336 -19.95 23.01 -14.16
C VAL A 336 -20.21 23.51 -12.74
N GLN A 337 -19.18 23.57 -11.90
CA GLN A 337 -19.32 24.12 -10.55
C GLN A 337 -19.65 25.61 -10.59
N ALA A 338 -18.97 26.41 -11.42
CA ALA A 338 -19.24 27.84 -11.54
C ALA A 338 -20.69 28.12 -11.96
N GLU A 339 -21.20 27.40 -12.98
CA GLU A 339 -22.58 27.56 -13.43
C GLU A 339 -23.60 27.11 -12.36
N CYS A 340 -23.28 26.10 -11.55
CA CYS A 340 -24.12 25.69 -10.43
C CYS A 340 -24.12 26.74 -9.31
N ASP A 341 -22.98 27.32 -8.98
CA ASP A 341 -22.87 28.35 -7.94
C ASP A 341 -23.61 29.64 -8.33
N GLU A 342 -23.50 30.05 -9.60
CA GLU A 342 -24.28 31.17 -10.14
C GLU A 342 -25.79 30.90 -10.13
N ALA A 343 -26.21 29.71 -10.58
CA ALA A 343 -27.61 29.32 -10.57
C ALA A 343 -28.18 29.24 -9.15
N LEU A 344 -27.37 28.81 -8.16
CA LEU A 344 -27.76 28.81 -6.76
C LEU A 344 -27.92 30.23 -6.23
N LEU A 345 -27.05 31.15 -6.63
CA LEU A 345 -27.15 32.56 -6.24
C LEU A 345 -28.43 33.19 -6.80
N GLU A 346 -28.74 32.97 -8.08
CA GLU A 346 -29.99 33.43 -8.71
C GLU A 346 -31.23 32.86 -8.01
N ALA A 347 -31.22 31.56 -7.72
CA ALA A 347 -32.34 30.87 -7.09
C ALA A 347 -32.61 31.37 -5.66
N LYS A 348 -31.59 31.84 -4.93
CA LYS A 348 -31.75 32.43 -3.59
C LYS A 348 -32.53 33.74 -3.57
N TYR A 349 -32.49 34.50 -4.66
CA TYR A 349 -33.16 35.80 -4.76
C TYR A 349 -34.44 35.75 -5.61
N SER A 350 -34.90 34.55 -5.98
CA SER A 350 -36.08 34.34 -6.81
C SER A 350 -37.30 33.95 -5.96
N ASP A 351 -38.49 34.42 -6.36
CA ASP A 351 -39.76 34.03 -5.74
C ASP A 351 -40.20 32.64 -6.25
N GLY A 352 -39.61 31.57 -5.71
CA GLY A 352 -39.98 30.19 -6.07
C GLY A 352 -39.15 29.10 -5.37
N PRO A 353 -39.47 27.80 -5.60
CA PRO A 353 -38.70 26.69 -5.05
C PRO A 353 -37.25 26.72 -5.53
N MET A 354 -36.31 26.88 -4.60
CA MET A 354 -34.88 27.08 -4.89
C MET A 354 -34.30 26.00 -5.81
N GLY A 355 -34.56 24.72 -5.52
CA GLY A 355 -33.99 23.62 -6.29
C GLY A 355 -34.52 23.56 -7.74
N GLU A 356 -35.81 23.79 -7.96
CA GLU A 356 -36.40 23.81 -9.31
C GLU A 356 -35.86 24.98 -10.16
N GLN A 357 -35.79 26.17 -9.57
CA GLN A 357 -35.25 27.35 -10.26
C GLN A 357 -33.77 27.18 -10.60
N MET A 358 -32.99 26.65 -9.65
CA MET A 358 -31.59 26.33 -9.87
C MET A 358 -31.43 25.29 -10.97
N LEU A 359 -32.19 24.19 -10.94
CA LEU A 359 -32.11 23.13 -11.94
C LEU A 359 -32.45 23.63 -13.35
N LEU A 360 -33.48 24.47 -13.48
CA LEU A 360 -33.84 25.10 -14.75
C LEU A 360 -32.75 26.05 -15.27
N SER A 361 -32.13 26.84 -14.38
CA SER A 361 -31.02 27.74 -14.74
C SER A 361 -29.79 26.94 -15.18
N VAL A 362 -29.38 25.93 -14.41
CA VAL A 362 -28.27 25.01 -14.76
C VAL A 362 -28.51 24.34 -16.11
N HIS A 363 -29.72 23.86 -16.38
CA HIS A 363 -30.07 23.26 -17.66
C HIS A 363 -29.91 24.23 -18.84
N LYS A 364 -30.35 25.49 -18.69
CA LYS A 364 -30.21 26.51 -19.73
C LYS A 364 -28.75 26.87 -19.97
N ARG A 365 -27.99 27.11 -18.90
CA ARG A 365 -26.58 27.50 -18.93
C ARG A 365 -25.69 26.43 -19.56
N LEU A 366 -25.76 25.19 -19.06
CA LEU A 366 -24.95 24.10 -19.60
C LEU A 366 -25.32 23.72 -21.03
N ARG A 367 -26.60 23.88 -21.42
CA ARG A 367 -27.00 23.70 -22.83
C ARG A 367 -26.43 24.81 -23.70
N HIS A 368 -26.51 26.05 -23.25
CA HIS A 368 -25.94 27.19 -23.97
C HIS A 368 -24.44 27.02 -24.19
N ILE A 369 -23.68 26.59 -23.17
CA ILE A 369 -22.25 26.33 -23.28
C ILE A 369 -21.98 25.20 -24.29
N ALA A 370 -22.68 24.07 -24.17
CA ALA A 370 -22.47 22.94 -25.09
C ALA A 370 -22.77 23.30 -26.56
N ASP A 371 -23.76 24.16 -26.82
CA ASP A 371 -24.17 24.52 -28.18
C ASP A 371 -23.37 25.69 -28.78
N ASN A 372 -22.95 26.67 -27.96
CA ASN A 372 -22.35 27.92 -28.44
C ASN A 372 -20.85 28.04 -28.17
N ASP A 373 -20.33 27.36 -27.14
CA ASP A 373 -18.90 27.30 -26.83
C ASP A 373 -18.46 25.87 -26.45
N PRO A 374 -18.55 24.91 -27.39
CA PRO A 374 -18.19 23.52 -27.11
C PRO A 374 -16.71 23.37 -26.76
N ALA A 375 -15.83 24.27 -27.23
CA ALA A 375 -14.41 24.23 -26.90
C ALA A 375 -14.14 24.45 -25.40
N PHE A 376 -14.95 25.28 -24.74
CA PHE A 376 -14.84 25.57 -23.30
C PHE A 376 -15.11 24.37 -22.40
N VAL A 377 -15.81 23.36 -22.91
CA VAL A 377 -16.07 22.07 -22.25
C VAL A 377 -15.42 20.90 -22.98
N LEU A 378 -14.35 21.16 -23.74
CA LEU A 378 -13.60 20.17 -24.52
C LEU A 378 -14.46 19.29 -25.44
N ASN A 379 -15.52 19.88 -26.00
CA ASN A 379 -16.52 19.27 -26.88
C ASN A 379 -17.35 18.17 -26.21
N GLU A 380 -17.49 18.22 -24.89
CA GLU A 380 -18.40 17.33 -24.18
C GLU A 380 -19.86 17.67 -24.44
N ARG A 381 -20.68 16.61 -24.45
CA ARG A 381 -22.11 16.74 -24.69
C ARG A 381 -22.79 17.34 -23.47
N TYR A 382 -23.85 18.09 -23.70
CA TYR A 382 -24.74 18.60 -22.65
C TYR A 382 -25.15 17.54 -21.61
N ASP A 383 -25.48 16.32 -22.05
CA ASP A 383 -25.84 15.23 -21.12
C ASP A 383 -24.68 14.85 -20.19
N THR A 384 -23.43 14.91 -20.69
CA THR A 384 -22.23 14.69 -19.89
C THR A 384 -22.13 15.76 -18.80
N LEU A 385 -22.33 17.04 -19.15
CA LEU A 385 -22.24 18.18 -18.23
C LEU A 385 -23.28 18.08 -17.11
N ILE A 386 -24.51 17.70 -17.44
CA ILE A 386 -25.58 17.49 -16.44
C ILE A 386 -25.25 16.31 -15.54
N GLY A 387 -24.76 15.20 -16.09
CA GLY A 387 -24.32 14.08 -15.27
C GLY A 387 -23.17 14.48 -14.34
N PHE A 388 -22.27 15.33 -14.80
CA PHE A 388 -21.17 15.88 -14.02
C PHE A 388 -21.64 16.75 -12.85
N ALA A 389 -22.68 17.56 -13.04
CA ALA A 389 -23.34 18.27 -11.93
C ALA A 389 -23.93 17.30 -10.88
N GLY A 390 -24.43 16.15 -11.34
CA GLY A 390 -24.81 15.02 -10.47
C GLY A 390 -23.62 14.49 -9.66
N LEU A 391 -22.46 14.27 -10.30
CA LEU A 391 -21.25 13.82 -9.60
C LEU A 391 -20.81 14.83 -8.52
N LEU A 392 -20.77 16.12 -8.85
CA LEU A 392 -20.44 17.20 -7.90
C LEU A 392 -21.43 17.29 -6.72
N THR A 393 -22.71 16.94 -6.96
CA THR A 393 -23.74 16.86 -5.92
C THR A 393 -23.43 15.72 -4.93
N GLY A 394 -23.05 14.54 -5.44
CA GLY A 394 -22.61 13.40 -4.63
C GLY A 394 -21.40 13.72 -3.75
N GLU A 395 -20.48 14.54 -4.26
CA GLU A 395 -19.27 14.97 -3.55
C GLU A 395 -19.45 16.19 -2.63
N CYS A 396 -20.68 16.70 -2.47
CA CYS A 396 -20.97 17.87 -1.62
C CYS A 396 -20.37 19.20 -2.06
N LYS A 397 -20.01 19.32 -3.34
CA LYS A 397 -19.62 20.59 -3.95
C LYS A 397 -20.84 21.38 -4.41
N VAL A 398 -21.83 20.71 -4.98
CA VAL A 398 -23.09 21.31 -5.41
C VAL A 398 -24.22 20.98 -4.43
N TRP A 399 -25.04 21.99 -4.13
CA TRP A 399 -26.20 21.89 -3.25
C TRP A 399 -27.42 22.50 -3.94
N TRP A 400 -28.52 21.76 -3.96
CA TRP A 400 -29.80 22.17 -4.58
C TRP A 400 -30.76 22.84 -3.58
N SER A 401 -30.25 23.15 -2.38
CA SER A 401 -30.96 23.74 -1.25
C SER A 401 -29.95 24.44 -0.33
N GLU A 402 -30.43 25.07 0.74
CA GLU A 402 -29.55 25.46 1.83
C GLU A 402 -28.80 24.25 2.40
N LYS A 403 -27.54 24.45 2.78
CA LYS A 403 -26.68 23.38 3.30
C LYS A 403 -27.29 22.79 4.57
N PHE A 404 -27.32 21.47 4.65
CA PHE A 404 -27.87 20.71 5.78
C PHE A 404 -26.95 19.54 6.15
N ASP A 405 -27.12 18.99 7.36
CA ASP A 405 -26.38 17.81 7.79
C ASP A 405 -26.95 16.55 7.11
N ILE A 406 -26.12 15.88 6.31
CA ILE A 406 -26.52 14.72 5.50
C ILE A 406 -26.63 13.43 6.35
N ASN A 407 -26.02 13.43 7.53
CA ASN A 407 -25.98 12.27 8.44
C ASN A 407 -27.15 12.23 9.44
N GLN A 408 -28.07 13.20 9.38
CA GLN A 408 -29.33 13.16 10.11
C GLN A 408 -30.39 12.31 9.40
#